data_AF-A0A2G3J6M0-F1
#
_entry.id   AF-A0A2G3J6M0-F1
#
_cell.length_a   1.000
_cell.length_b   1.000
_cell.length_c   1.000
_cell.angle_alpha   90.00
_cell.angle_beta   90.00
_cell.angle_gamma   90.00
#
_symmetry.space_group_name_H-M   'P 1'
#
loop_
_entity.id
_entity.type
_entity.pdbx_description
1 polymer ?
#
loop_
_entity_poly.entity_id
_entity_poly.type
_entity_poly.pdbx_seq_one_letter_code
_entity_poly.pdbx_strand_id
1 'polypeptide(L)'
;MKAIVLDNKVIGCSASATLANGIVHTAEMNYAGFDNKEVVIVDTDHDVTGYTYAAGQFVAPAPVLTANPLVTPIEFKLLFTAAERVAIKAARADHPLIADFYEIVEDPRLTHVDLNLQSTRFALMYLEEQSLITAARRQEILTGVVQ
;
A
#
# COMPACT_ATOMS: atom_id res chain seq x y z
N MET A 1 18.86 -20.82 -5.56
CA MET A 1 18.83 -19.41 -6.03
C MET A 1 19.84 -18.64 -5.18
N LYS A 2 20.26 -17.43 -5.57
CA LYS A 2 21.21 -16.65 -4.75
C LYS A 2 20.68 -15.25 -4.53
N ALA A 3 20.69 -14.81 -3.28
CA ALA A 3 20.35 -13.48 -2.84
C ALA A 3 21.57 -12.56 -2.97
N ILE A 4 21.38 -11.37 -3.53
CA ILE A 4 22.37 -10.31 -3.60
C ILE A 4 22.10 -9.38 -2.42
N VAL A 5 22.99 -9.38 -1.44
CA VAL A 5 22.86 -8.60 -0.21
C VAL A 5 23.79 -7.39 -0.29
N LEU A 6 23.25 -6.20 -0.06
CA LEU A 6 23.97 -4.94 0.03
C LEU A 6 23.68 -4.31 1.40
N ASP A 7 24.70 -4.13 2.23
CA ASP A 7 24.55 -3.56 3.59
C ASP A 7 23.42 -4.24 4.40
N ASN A 8 23.45 -5.56 4.50
CA ASN A 8 22.43 -6.40 5.15
C ASN A 8 21.04 -6.36 4.50
N LYS A 9 20.85 -5.73 3.34
CA LYS A 9 19.56 -5.72 2.62
C LYS A 9 19.64 -6.55 1.36
N VAL A 10 18.69 -7.47 1.16
CA VAL A 10 18.58 -8.19 -0.11
C VAL A 10 18.00 -7.27 -1.16
N ILE A 11 18.80 -6.94 -2.17
CA ILE A 11 18.41 -6.04 -3.27
C ILE A 11 17.90 -6.78 -4.51
N GLY A 12 18.10 -8.11 -4.56
CA GLY A 12 17.60 -8.95 -5.65
C GLY A 12 18.01 -10.41 -5.47
N CYS A 13 17.38 -11.30 -6.23
CA CYS A 13 17.75 -12.71 -6.29
C CYS A 13 18.00 -13.16 -7.73
N SER A 14 19.06 -13.93 -7.96
CA SER A 14 19.33 -14.57 -9.26
C SER A 14 20.01 -15.91 -9.07
N ALA A 15 19.61 -16.93 -9.84
CA ALA A 15 20.27 -18.24 -9.81
C ALA A 15 21.75 -18.17 -10.25
N SER A 16 22.07 -17.17 -11.08
CA SER A 16 23.37 -16.99 -11.72
C SER A 16 24.30 -16.02 -10.98
N ALA A 17 23.86 -15.40 -9.87
CA ALA A 17 24.61 -14.37 -9.20
C ALA A 17 26.02 -14.87 -8.78
N THR A 18 27.05 -14.11 -9.13
CA THR A 18 28.44 -14.30 -8.67
C THR A 18 29.08 -12.94 -8.42
N LEU A 19 30.00 -12.86 -7.44
CA LEU A 19 30.69 -11.64 -7.05
C LEU A 19 32.16 -11.78 -7.45
N ALA A 20 32.62 -10.90 -8.35
CA ALA A 20 34.00 -10.86 -8.78
C ALA A 20 34.46 -9.40 -8.83
N ASN A 21 35.58 -9.09 -8.16
CA ASN A 21 36.17 -7.74 -8.16
C ASN A 21 35.19 -6.62 -7.77
N GLY A 22 34.27 -6.89 -6.84
CA GLY A 22 33.25 -5.91 -6.41
C GLY A 22 32.11 -5.69 -7.41
N ILE A 23 32.01 -6.51 -8.46
CA ILE A 23 30.95 -6.49 -9.46
C ILE A 23 30.09 -7.74 -9.28
N VAL A 24 28.78 -7.57 -9.24
CA VAL A 24 27.83 -8.68 -9.23
C VAL A 24 27.49 -9.02 -10.68
N HIS A 25 27.81 -10.24 -11.09
CA HIS A 25 27.49 -10.80 -12.40
C HIS A 25 26.25 -11.67 -12.31
N THR A 26 25.26 -11.42 -13.16
CA THR A 26 24.16 -12.34 -13.44
C THR A 26 24.16 -12.71 -14.93
N ALA A 27 23.33 -13.67 -15.33
CA ALA A 27 23.12 -14.03 -16.72
C ALA A 27 22.50 -12.89 -17.56
N GLU A 28 21.86 -11.92 -16.90
CA GLU A 28 21.13 -10.81 -17.53
C GLU A 28 22.00 -9.56 -17.62
N MET A 29 22.68 -9.19 -16.53
CA MET A 29 23.54 -8.00 -16.51
C MET A 29 24.61 -8.04 -15.42
N ASN A 30 25.51 -7.07 -15.49
CA ASN A 30 26.52 -6.81 -14.47
C ASN A 30 26.13 -5.56 -13.67
N TYR A 31 26.18 -5.65 -12.35
CA TYR A 31 25.91 -4.57 -11.42
C TYR A 31 27.23 -4.13 -10.76
N ALA A 32 27.53 -2.84 -10.83
CA ALA A 32 28.72 -2.21 -10.23
C ALA A 32 28.32 -0.95 -9.45
N GLY A 33 29.30 -0.29 -8.82
CA GLY A 33 29.06 0.97 -8.10
C GLY A 33 28.57 0.80 -6.66
N PHE A 34 28.94 -0.31 -6.01
CA PHE A 34 28.65 -0.55 -4.59
C PHE A 34 29.65 0.18 -3.65
N ASP A 35 30.05 1.41 -4.00
CA ASP A 35 31.19 2.12 -3.39
C ASP A 35 31.17 2.08 -1.86
N ASN A 36 32.18 1.43 -1.27
CA ASN A 36 32.37 1.22 0.17
C ASN A 36 31.24 0.46 0.90
N LYS A 37 30.39 -0.26 0.17
CA LYS A 37 29.31 -1.08 0.73
C LYS A 37 29.67 -2.56 0.67
N GLU A 38 29.28 -3.29 1.70
CA GLU A 38 29.49 -4.74 1.74
C GLU A 38 28.46 -5.41 0.85
N VAL A 39 28.95 -6.15 -0.16
CA VAL A 39 28.12 -6.99 -1.00
C VAL A 39 28.46 -8.44 -0.74
N VAL A 40 27.44 -9.23 -0.39
CA VAL A 40 27.57 -10.69 -0.25
C VAL A 40 26.52 -11.40 -1.07
N ILE A 41 26.88 -12.60 -1.53
CA ILE A 41 25.99 -13.49 -2.26
C ILE A 41 25.72 -14.68 -1.38
N VAL A 42 24.45 -14.92 -1.09
CA VAL A 42 24.02 -15.94 -0.14
C VAL A 42 23.03 -16.87 -0.83
N ASP A 43 23.22 -18.18 -0.70
CA ASP A 43 22.26 -19.14 -1.25
C ASP A 43 20.91 -19.02 -0.53
N THR A 44 19.85 -19.11 -1.32
CA THR A 44 18.46 -19.09 -0.87
C THR A 44 17.65 -20.11 -1.68
N ASP A 45 16.64 -20.69 -1.05
CA ASP A 45 15.70 -21.63 -1.64
C ASP A 45 14.58 -20.92 -2.42
N HIS A 46 14.27 -19.66 -2.09
CA HIS A 46 13.25 -18.84 -2.74
C HIS A 46 13.68 -17.38 -2.92
N ASP A 47 12.87 -16.59 -3.63
CA ASP A 47 13.11 -15.17 -3.77
C ASP A 47 12.84 -14.45 -2.43
N VAL A 48 13.92 -13.88 -1.87
CA VAL A 48 13.95 -13.13 -0.61
C VAL A 48 14.26 -11.65 -0.86
N THR A 49 13.98 -11.14 -2.07
CA THR A 49 14.16 -9.72 -2.39
C THR A 49 13.38 -8.84 -1.40
N GLY A 50 14.04 -7.83 -0.84
CA GLY A 50 13.46 -6.95 0.19
C GLY A 50 13.62 -7.42 1.63
N TYR A 51 14.12 -8.63 1.87
CA TYR A 51 14.46 -9.13 3.20
C TYR A 51 15.71 -8.45 3.74
N THR A 52 15.88 -8.50 5.06
CA THR A 52 17.15 -8.15 5.72
C THR A 52 17.94 -9.42 5.98
N TYR A 53 19.21 -9.46 5.62
CA TYR A 53 20.14 -10.54 5.95
C TYR A 53 20.96 -10.15 7.17
N ALA A 54 20.71 -10.80 8.31
CA ALA A 54 21.41 -10.53 9.56
C ALA A 54 21.68 -11.85 10.31
N ALA A 55 22.87 -11.97 10.90
CA ALA A 55 23.28 -13.16 11.68
C ALA A 55 23.07 -14.50 10.94
N GLY A 56 23.27 -14.53 9.61
CA GLY A 56 23.11 -15.73 8.80
C GLY A 56 21.67 -16.08 8.44
N GLN A 57 20.69 -15.22 8.77
CA GLN A 57 19.27 -15.47 8.51
C GLN A 57 18.64 -14.37 7.65
N PHE A 58 17.72 -14.77 6.77
CA PHE A 58 16.82 -13.86 6.07
C PHE A 58 15.64 -13.52 6.97
N VAL A 59 15.51 -12.25 7.30
CA VAL A 59 14.41 -11.70 8.08
C VAL A 59 13.48 -10.99 7.10
N ALA A 60 12.27 -11.52 6.98
CA ALA A 60 11.22 -10.87 6.19
C ALA A 60 11.00 -9.45 6.73
N PRO A 61 10.77 -8.44 5.86
CA PRO A 61 10.31 -7.16 6.35
C PRO A 61 9.03 -7.40 7.17
N ALA A 62 8.90 -6.68 8.29
CA ALA A 62 7.65 -6.73 9.05
C ALA A 62 6.49 -6.46 8.08
N PRO A 63 5.37 -7.22 8.17
CA PRO A 63 4.20 -6.91 7.38
C PRO A 63 3.87 -5.44 7.59
N VAL A 64 3.83 -4.66 6.50
CA VAL A 64 3.22 -3.34 6.55
C VAL A 64 1.76 -3.57 6.88
N LEU A 65 1.41 -3.37 8.15
CA LEU A 65 0.02 -3.32 8.58
C LEU A 65 -0.62 -2.18 7.78
N THR A 66 -1.45 -2.52 6.80
CA THR A 66 -2.37 -1.57 6.19
C THR A 66 -3.25 -1.05 7.31
N ALA A 67 -3.00 0.18 7.77
CA ALA A 67 -3.70 0.75 8.89
C ALA A 67 -5.19 0.86 8.55
N ASN A 68 -6.00 0.08 9.25
CA ASN A 68 -7.45 0.19 9.38
C ASN A 68 -8.30 0.01 8.11
N PRO A 69 -8.59 -1.25 7.72
CA PRO A 69 -9.76 -1.52 6.90
C PRO A 69 -11.07 -1.16 7.63
N LEU A 70 -11.05 -1.01 8.96
CA LEU A 70 -12.20 -0.57 9.76
C LEU A 70 -11.92 0.80 10.35
N VAL A 71 -12.74 1.78 9.98
CA VAL A 71 -12.71 3.14 10.53
C VAL A 71 -14.05 3.44 11.19
N THR A 72 -14.10 4.23 12.26
CA THR A 72 -15.38 4.71 12.79
C THR A 72 -16.09 5.60 11.75
N PRO A 73 -17.42 5.80 11.83
CA PRO A 73 -18.13 6.70 10.92
C PRO A 73 -17.58 8.13 10.87
N ILE A 74 -17.05 8.61 12.00
CA ILE A 74 -16.42 9.94 12.07
C ILE A 74 -15.07 9.91 11.36
N GLU A 75 -14.22 8.93 11.65
CA GLU A 75 -12.93 8.77 10.97
C GLU A 75 -13.11 8.63 9.46
N PHE A 76 -14.10 7.85 9.00
CA PHE A 76 -14.45 7.75 7.58
C PHE A 76 -14.72 9.12 6.95
N LYS A 77 -15.54 9.96 7.60
CA LYS A 77 -15.83 11.32 7.11
C LYS A 77 -14.60 12.23 7.12
N LEU A 78 -13.64 11.99 8.01
CA LEU A 78 -12.39 12.74 8.10
C LEU A 78 -11.34 12.31 7.05
N LEU A 79 -11.52 11.18 6.36
CA LEU A 79 -10.70 10.81 5.19
C LEU A 79 -10.92 11.74 3.99
N PHE A 80 -12.06 12.45 3.97
CA PHE A 80 -12.39 13.45 2.97
C PHE A 80 -11.94 14.84 3.42
N THR A 81 -11.58 15.70 2.46
CA THR A 81 -11.37 17.12 2.70
C THR A 81 -12.69 17.80 3.10
N ALA A 82 -12.60 18.99 3.68
CA ALA A 82 -13.79 19.81 3.97
C ALA A 82 -14.58 20.16 2.69
N ALA A 83 -13.89 20.45 1.58
CA ALA A 83 -14.52 20.76 0.30
C ALA A 83 -15.28 19.56 -0.27
N GLU A 84 -14.68 18.38 -0.25
CA GLU A 84 -15.32 17.12 -0.67
C GLU A 84 -16.57 16.84 0.17
N ARG A 85 -16.49 16.98 1.51
CA ARG A 85 -17.66 16.78 2.38
C ARG A 85 -18.82 17.73 2.06
N VAL A 86 -18.53 19.01 1.77
CA VAL A 86 -19.56 19.99 1.41
C VAL A 86 -20.17 19.66 0.05
N ALA A 87 -19.35 19.30 -0.94
CA ALA A 87 -19.82 18.91 -2.26
C ALA A 87 -20.70 17.65 -2.19
N ILE A 88 -20.27 16.63 -1.46
CA ILE A 88 -21.04 15.39 -1.25
C ILE A 88 -22.35 15.69 -0.52
N LYS A 89 -22.33 16.54 0.51
CA LYS A 89 -23.56 16.94 1.23
C LYS A 89 -24.56 17.62 0.30
N ALA A 90 -24.11 18.49 -0.60
CA ALA A 90 -24.98 19.13 -1.59
C ALA A 90 -25.54 18.10 -2.58
N ALA A 91 -24.70 17.20 -3.08
CA ALA A 91 -25.08 16.17 -4.05
C ALA A 91 -26.13 15.18 -3.53
N ARG A 92 -26.30 15.02 -2.21
CA ARG A 92 -27.34 14.15 -1.62
C ARG A 92 -28.75 14.52 -2.06
N ALA A 93 -29.03 15.77 -2.41
CA ALA A 93 -30.35 16.19 -2.85
C ALA A 93 -30.73 15.59 -4.22
N ASP A 94 -29.73 15.39 -5.09
CA ASP A 94 -29.93 15.01 -6.49
C ASP A 94 -29.53 13.55 -6.78
N HIS A 95 -28.77 12.92 -5.87
CA HIS A 95 -28.24 11.57 -6.02
C HIS A 95 -28.72 10.63 -4.90
N PRO A 96 -29.82 9.87 -5.12
CA PRO A 96 -30.37 8.97 -4.11
C PRO A 96 -29.39 7.90 -3.60
N LEU A 97 -28.47 7.42 -4.44
CA LEU A 97 -27.43 6.47 -4.03
C LEU A 97 -26.44 7.06 -3.02
N ILE A 98 -26.09 8.35 -3.16
CA ILE A 98 -25.23 9.05 -2.19
C ILE A 98 -26.01 9.28 -0.90
N ALA A 99 -27.29 9.64 -1.01
CA ALA A 99 -28.15 9.83 0.15
C ALA A 99 -28.28 8.55 0.98
N ASP A 100 -28.62 7.42 0.36
CA ASP A 100 -28.75 6.10 0.99
C ASP A 100 -27.46 5.66 1.67
N PHE A 101 -26.32 5.72 0.96
CA PHE A 101 -25.03 5.35 1.53
C PHE A 101 -24.68 6.21 2.77
N TYR A 102 -24.90 7.53 2.69
CA TYR A 102 -24.61 8.41 3.83
C TYR A 102 -25.60 8.25 4.97
N GLU A 103 -26.85 7.86 4.72
CA GLU A 103 -27.80 7.49 5.78
C GLU A 103 -27.32 6.27 6.56
N ILE A 104 -26.78 5.26 5.88
CA ILE A 104 -26.18 4.07 6.53
C ILE A 104 -24.95 4.48 7.36
N VAL A 105 -24.05 5.29 6.78
CA VAL A 105 -22.85 5.78 7.48
C VAL A 105 -23.21 6.63 8.70
N GLU A 106 -24.34 7.33 8.66
CA GLU A 106 -24.84 8.20 9.74
C GLU A 106 -25.71 7.49 10.77
N ASP A 107 -26.03 6.21 10.56
CA ASP A 107 -26.82 5.45 11.51
C ASP A 107 -26.06 5.29 12.85
N PRO A 108 -26.65 5.69 13.99
CA PRO A 108 -25.97 5.63 15.29
C PRO A 108 -25.64 4.21 15.76
N ARG A 109 -26.22 3.17 15.13
CA ARG A 109 -25.92 1.76 15.39
C ARG A 109 -24.68 1.29 14.64
N LEU A 110 -24.24 2.01 13.60
CA LEU A 110 -23.03 1.68 12.87
C LEU A 110 -21.81 2.06 13.70
N THR A 111 -20.99 1.08 14.05
CA THR A 111 -19.77 1.31 14.85
C THR A 111 -18.53 1.49 13.99
N HIS A 112 -18.50 0.87 12.81
CA HIS A 112 -17.37 0.91 11.88
C HIS A 112 -17.85 0.88 10.42
N VAL A 113 -17.13 1.57 9.56
CA VAL A 113 -17.16 1.45 8.11
C VAL A 113 -15.97 0.60 7.69
N ASP A 114 -16.26 -0.50 7.00
CA ASP A 114 -15.22 -1.35 6.40
C ASP A 114 -14.86 -0.83 5.00
N LEU A 115 -13.63 -0.35 4.82
CA LEU A 115 -13.09 0.17 3.57
C LEU A 115 -12.85 -0.92 2.52
N ASN A 116 -12.75 -2.19 2.92
CA ASN A 116 -12.66 -3.33 2.00
C ASN A 116 -14.03 -3.85 1.57
N LEU A 117 -15.10 -3.48 2.27
CA LEU A 117 -16.45 -3.91 1.92
C LEU A 117 -16.81 -3.43 0.51
N GLN A 118 -17.31 -4.35 -0.31
CA GLN A 118 -17.61 -4.08 -1.71
C GLN A 118 -18.57 -2.89 -1.88
N SER A 119 -19.56 -2.76 -1.00
CA SER A 119 -20.50 -1.63 -1.01
C SER A 119 -19.81 -0.29 -0.73
N THR A 120 -18.89 -0.23 0.25
CA THR A 120 -18.08 0.96 0.51
C THR A 120 -17.25 1.35 -0.71
N ARG A 121 -16.60 0.37 -1.35
CA ARG A 121 -15.78 0.61 -2.54
C ARG A 121 -16.62 1.08 -3.72
N PHE A 122 -17.81 0.52 -3.92
CA PHE A 122 -18.75 0.98 -4.93
C PHE A 122 -19.29 2.38 -4.65
N ALA A 123 -19.58 2.72 -3.39
CA ALA A 123 -19.97 4.08 -3.04
C ALA A 123 -18.86 5.09 -3.39
N LEU A 124 -17.60 4.78 -3.07
CA LEU A 124 -16.46 5.63 -3.45
C LEU A 124 -16.27 5.72 -4.97
N MET A 125 -16.46 4.62 -5.71
CA MET A 125 -16.45 4.65 -7.18
C MET A 125 -17.56 5.55 -7.74
N TYR A 126 -18.77 5.48 -7.16
CA TYR A 126 -19.88 6.33 -7.58
C TYR A 126 -19.58 7.81 -7.32
N LEU A 127 -18.97 8.16 -6.18
CA LEU A 127 -18.53 9.54 -5.91
C LEU A 127 -17.52 10.04 -6.95
N GLU A 128 -16.63 9.18 -7.43
CA GLU A 128 -15.70 9.51 -8.52
C GLU A 128 -16.40 9.69 -9.86
N GLU A 129 -17.36 8.82 -10.20
CA GLU A 129 -18.18 8.96 -11.41
C GLU A 129 -18.97 10.28 -11.43
N GLN A 130 -19.43 10.73 -10.26
CA GLN A 130 -20.07 12.04 -10.10
C GLN A 130 -19.06 13.20 -9.99
N SER A 131 -17.77 12.95 -10.18
CA SER A 131 -16.69 13.94 -10.07
C SER A 131 -16.63 14.68 -8.73
N LEU A 132 -17.15 14.06 -7.66
CA LEU A 132 -17.09 14.59 -6.29
C LEU A 132 -15.75 14.32 -5.62
N ILE A 133 -15.05 13.28 -6.08
CA ILE A 133 -13.65 12.95 -5.76
C ILE A 133 -12.93 12.50 -7.05
N THR A 134 -11.60 12.48 -7.03
CA THR A 134 -10.80 11.94 -8.14
C THR A 134 -10.39 10.48 -7.89
N ALA A 135 -9.94 9.79 -8.94
CA ALA A 135 -9.39 8.43 -8.82
C ALA A 135 -8.20 8.35 -7.84
N ALA A 136 -7.35 9.39 -7.80
CA ALA A 136 -6.25 9.48 -6.86
C ALA A 136 -6.77 9.63 -5.42
N ARG A 137 -7.75 10.52 -5.20
CA ARG A 137 -8.40 10.69 -3.90
C ARG A 137 -9.09 9.43 -3.41
N ARG A 138 -9.74 8.67 -4.29
CA ARG A 138 -10.31 7.36 -3.95
C ARG A 138 -9.23 6.41 -3.40
N GLN A 139 -8.06 6.35 -4.03
CA GLN A 139 -6.96 5.50 -3.53
C GLN A 139 -6.46 5.98 -2.17
N GLU A 140 -6.33 7.29 -1.96
CA GLU A 140 -5.93 7.87 -0.67
C GLU A 140 -6.95 7.56 0.43
N ILE A 141 -8.26 7.71 0.18
CA ILE A 141 -9.32 7.38 1.15
C ILE A 141 -9.26 5.90 1.53
N LEU A 142 -9.02 5.01 0.56
CA LEU A 142 -8.90 3.57 0.79
C LEU A 142 -7.68 3.17 1.64
N THR A 143 -6.73 4.09 1.88
CA THR A 143 -5.63 3.85 2.82
C THR A 143 -6.04 3.97 4.28
N GLY A 144 -7.19 4.58 4.57
CA GLY A 144 -7.65 4.83 5.95
C GLY A 144 -6.85 5.89 6.70
N VAL A 145 -5.91 6.58 6.04
CA VAL A 145 -5.10 7.65 6.65
C VAL A 145 -5.86 8.97 6.56
N VAL A 146 -6.16 9.57 7.73
CA VAL A 146 -6.81 10.88 7.84
C VAL A 146 -5.91 11.97 7.28
N GLN A 147 -6.53 12.95 6.60
CA GLN A 147 -5.86 14.09 5.99
C GLN A 147 -5.52 15.21 6.98
#